data_AF-A0A8B8ZF43-F1
#
_entry.id   AF-A0A8B8ZF43-F1
#
_cell.length_a   1.000
_cell.length_b   1.000
_cell.length_c   1.000
_cell.angle_alpha   90.00
_cell.angle_beta   90.00
_cell.angle_gamma   90.00
#
_symmetry.space_group_name_H-M   'P 1'
#
loop_
_entity.id
_entity.type
_entity.pdbx_description
1 polymer ?
#
loop_
_entity_poly.entity_id
_entity_poly.type
_entity_poly.pdbx_seq_one_letter_code
_entity_poly.pdbx_strand_id
1 'polypeptide(L)'
;MELRRRSRVSVAFLISLLLVLSFAGDLCFAENRRLKNVQVSLRAKWTGTPLLLEAGELLSKEWKNLFWEFTDLWLEPDKGSDCLTAKCCIHKIVVDGHSVLSKPLGSVFEFSRMLRSASPRLVLYRQLPDDSLSSYPSDDEADSEHFMGDLSGPISRVKAEPFLISRNPRSPGGSCCWVDTGSALLFNVTELLSWLDTSAKLEVICLFGFHQSCGIC
;
A
#
# COMPACT_ATOMS: atom_id res chain seq x y z
N MET A 1 -62.61 70.91 -9.32
CA MET A 1 -61.50 70.68 -8.35
C MET A 1 -60.57 69.56 -8.83
N GLU A 2 -60.47 69.34 -10.15
CA GLU A 2 -59.93 68.11 -10.74
C GLU A 2 -58.41 68.14 -11.04
N LEU A 3 -57.83 69.33 -11.25
CA LEU A 3 -56.40 69.45 -11.60
C LEU A 3 -55.47 69.23 -10.39
N ARG A 4 -55.90 69.58 -9.17
CA ARG A 4 -55.11 69.39 -7.94
C ARG A 4 -55.07 67.93 -7.48
N ARG A 5 -56.11 67.14 -7.82
CA ARG A 5 -56.22 65.71 -7.47
C ARG A 5 -55.34 64.84 -8.38
N ARG A 6 -55.25 65.13 -9.68
CA ARG A 6 -54.35 64.44 -10.64
C ARG A 6 -52.87 64.63 -10.31
N SER A 7 -52.47 65.83 -9.91
CA SER A 7 -51.08 66.13 -9.51
C SER A 7 -50.65 65.34 -8.27
N ARG A 8 -51.49 65.27 -7.24
CA ARG A 8 -51.19 64.50 -6.01
C ARG A 8 -51.13 63.00 -6.23
N VAL A 9 -52.00 62.46 -7.09
CA VAL A 9 -51.98 61.05 -7.46
C VAL A 9 -50.73 60.71 -8.27
N SER A 10 -50.33 61.56 -9.22
CA SER A 10 -49.11 61.36 -10.02
C SER A 10 -47.83 61.43 -9.17
N VAL A 11 -47.78 62.32 -8.17
CA VAL A 11 -46.64 62.41 -7.23
C VAL A 11 -46.59 61.19 -6.31
N ALA A 12 -47.75 60.70 -5.83
CA ALA A 12 -47.81 59.49 -5.02
C ALA A 12 -47.36 58.24 -5.81
N PHE A 13 -47.74 58.14 -7.09
CA PHE A 13 -47.26 57.06 -7.97
C PHE A 13 -45.75 57.13 -8.21
N LEU A 14 -45.18 58.34 -8.40
CA LEU A 14 -43.73 58.50 -8.55
C LEU A 14 -42.98 58.15 -7.26
N ILE A 15 -43.50 58.54 -6.10
CA ILE A 15 -42.89 58.19 -4.80
C ILE A 15 -42.98 56.67 -4.56
N SER A 16 -44.11 56.05 -4.88
CA SER A 16 -44.28 54.59 -4.79
C SER A 16 -43.33 53.85 -5.73
N LEU A 17 -43.18 54.34 -6.97
CA LEU A 17 -42.24 53.77 -7.94
C LEU A 17 -40.78 53.93 -7.47
N LEU A 18 -40.42 55.09 -6.90
CA LEU A 18 -39.10 55.35 -6.33
C LEU A 18 -38.81 54.47 -5.10
N LEU A 19 -39.82 54.22 -4.26
CA LEU A 19 -39.72 53.29 -3.14
C LEU A 19 -39.52 51.86 -3.64
N VAL A 20 -40.33 51.39 -4.60
CA VAL A 20 -40.20 50.04 -5.18
C VAL A 20 -38.85 49.86 -5.88
N LEU A 21 -38.35 50.88 -6.58
CA LEU A 21 -37.02 50.87 -7.19
C LEU A 21 -35.89 50.90 -6.15
N SER A 22 -36.09 51.56 -5.01
CA SER A 22 -35.11 51.57 -3.90
C SER A 22 -35.08 50.25 -3.14
N PHE A 23 -36.22 49.57 -2.96
CA PHE A 23 -36.30 48.25 -2.32
C PHE A 23 -35.87 47.09 -3.23
N ALA A 24 -35.85 47.28 -4.55
CA ALA A 24 -35.34 46.30 -5.51
C ALA A 24 -33.80 46.29 -5.63
N GLY A 25 -33.10 47.22 -4.95
CA GLY A 25 -31.65 47.39 -5.02
C GLY A 25 -30.82 46.43 -4.14
N ASP A 26 -31.43 45.73 -3.19
CA ASP A 26 -30.72 44.80 -2.28
C ASP A 26 -30.96 43.34 -2.65
N LEU A 27 -30.75 42.99 -3.93
CA LEU A 27 -30.30 41.64 -4.25
C LEU A 27 -28.80 41.58 -3.92
N CYS A 28 -28.49 41.51 -2.63
CA CYS A 28 -27.21 40.97 -2.18
C CYS A 28 -27.12 39.55 -2.72
N PHE A 29 -26.49 39.40 -3.89
CA PHE A 29 -25.95 38.13 -4.31
C PHE A 29 -24.94 37.75 -3.22
N ALA A 30 -25.39 36.95 -2.26
CA ALA A 30 -24.50 36.26 -1.35
C ALA A 30 -23.73 35.27 -2.22
N GLU A 31 -22.65 35.76 -2.83
CA GLU A 31 -21.59 34.96 -3.41
C GLU A 31 -21.08 34.09 -2.26
N ASN A 32 -21.58 32.86 -2.17
CA ASN A 32 -21.04 31.84 -1.27
C ASN A 32 -19.56 31.69 -1.65
N ARG A 33 -18.69 32.46 -0.99
CA ARG A 33 -17.24 32.37 -1.15
C ARG A 33 -16.89 30.91 -0.90
N ARG A 34 -16.59 30.16 -1.97
CA ARG A 34 -16.10 28.78 -1.84
C ARG A 34 -14.94 28.80 -0.87
N LEU A 35 -15.10 28.09 0.24
CA LEU A 35 -14.04 27.90 1.22
C LEU A 35 -12.79 27.40 0.49
N LYS A 36 -11.67 28.13 0.64
CA LYS A 36 -10.39 27.73 0.08
C LYS A 36 -9.83 26.65 0.99
N ASN A 37 -10.00 25.39 0.60
CA ASN A 37 -9.51 24.26 1.36
C ASN A 37 -8.00 24.10 1.16
N VAL A 38 -7.26 24.00 2.26
CA VAL A 38 -5.84 23.62 2.24
C VAL A 38 -5.77 22.11 2.48
N GLN A 39 -5.17 21.38 1.54
CA GLN A 39 -4.97 19.94 1.63
C GLN A 39 -3.50 19.64 1.95
N VAL A 40 -3.29 18.87 3.02
CA VAL A 40 -1.97 18.35 3.40
C VAL A 40 -2.04 16.83 3.35
N SER A 41 -0.99 16.20 2.82
CA SER A 41 -0.87 14.74 2.78
C SER A 41 0.53 14.31 3.18
N LEU A 42 0.62 13.16 3.85
CA LEU A 42 1.88 12.54 4.23
C LEU A 42 2.11 11.30 3.35
N ARG A 43 3.33 11.13 2.84
CA ARG A 43 3.72 9.95 2.07
C ARG A 43 5.00 9.36 2.64
N ALA A 44 5.00 8.05 2.84
CA ALA A 44 6.20 7.32 3.22
C ALA A 44 7.24 7.35 2.09
N LYS A 45 8.53 7.21 2.45
CA LYS A 45 9.63 7.16 1.48
C LYS A 45 9.69 5.84 0.70
N TRP A 46 9.16 4.75 1.27
CA TRP A 46 9.15 3.43 0.67
C TRP A 46 7.90 3.17 -0.18
N THR A 47 8.00 2.19 -1.08
CA THR A 47 6.87 1.68 -1.87
C THR A 47 5.85 0.94 -1.00
N GLY A 48 4.61 0.86 -1.48
CA GLY A 48 3.54 0.14 -0.81
C GLY A 48 3.93 -1.28 -0.39
N THR A 49 3.55 -1.62 0.82
CA THR A 49 3.65 -2.95 1.42
C THR A 49 2.37 -3.76 1.19
N PRO A 50 2.44 -5.07 0.91
CA PRO A 50 1.28 -5.90 0.63
C PRO A 50 0.34 -5.92 1.85
N LEU A 51 -0.96 -5.80 1.58
CA LEU A 51 -1.96 -5.60 2.63
C LEU A 51 -2.16 -6.86 3.47
N LEU A 52 -1.99 -8.02 2.84
CA LEU A 52 -2.11 -9.32 3.49
C LEU A 52 -0.98 -9.57 4.49
N LEU A 53 0.29 -9.36 4.08
CA LEU A 53 1.42 -9.56 4.99
C LEU A 53 1.42 -8.57 6.15
N GLU A 54 0.89 -7.35 5.95
CA GLU A 54 0.71 -6.42 7.06
C GLU A 54 -0.28 -6.92 8.09
N ALA A 55 -1.37 -7.53 7.64
CA ALA A 55 -2.35 -8.12 8.55
C ALA A 55 -1.73 -9.27 9.33
N GLY A 56 -1.01 -10.19 8.67
CA GLY A 56 -0.29 -11.26 9.35
C GLY A 56 0.70 -10.73 10.39
N GLU A 57 1.46 -9.69 10.04
CA GLU A 57 2.40 -9.05 10.97
C GLU A 57 1.71 -8.36 12.14
N LEU A 58 0.51 -7.77 11.97
CA LEU A 58 -0.27 -7.23 13.08
C LEU A 58 -0.77 -8.34 14.01
N LEU A 59 -1.21 -9.48 13.46
CA LEU A 59 -1.70 -10.61 14.23
C LEU A 59 -0.57 -11.29 15.02
N SER A 60 0.62 -11.39 14.44
CA SER A 60 1.80 -11.99 15.08
C SER A 60 2.28 -11.21 16.31
N LYS A 61 1.99 -9.90 16.38
CA LYS A 61 2.30 -9.05 17.55
C LYS A 61 1.49 -9.38 18.78
N GLU A 62 0.24 -9.80 18.58
CA GLU A 62 -0.59 -10.29 19.67
C GLU A 62 -0.06 -11.67 20.07
N TRP A 63 -0.27 -12.68 19.24
CA TRP A 63 0.11 -14.06 19.52
C TRP A 63 0.65 -14.75 18.25
N LYS A 64 1.77 -15.47 18.36
CA LYS A 64 2.42 -16.14 17.20
C LYS A 64 1.51 -17.13 16.47
N ASN A 65 0.60 -17.80 17.19
CA ASN A 65 -0.30 -18.76 16.58
C ASN A 65 -1.35 -18.10 15.66
N LEU A 66 -1.77 -16.87 15.98
CA LEU A 66 -2.73 -16.13 15.14
C LEU A 66 -2.18 -15.82 13.76
N PHE A 67 -0.85 -15.66 13.64
CA PHE A 67 -0.20 -15.54 12.33
C PHE A 67 -0.44 -16.79 11.50
N TRP A 68 -0.14 -17.97 12.07
CA TRP A 68 -0.27 -19.25 11.36
C TRP A 68 -1.73 -19.57 11.06
N GLU A 69 -2.64 -19.41 12.03
CA GLU A 69 -4.08 -19.61 11.81
C GLU A 69 -4.62 -18.72 10.69
N PHE A 70 -4.19 -17.46 10.64
CA PHE A 70 -4.56 -16.55 9.56
C PHE A 70 -3.91 -16.93 8.23
N THR A 71 -2.64 -17.36 8.22
CA THR A 71 -1.98 -17.82 7.01
C THR A 71 -2.63 -19.08 6.45
N ASP A 72 -2.99 -20.04 7.29
CA ASP A 72 -3.68 -21.28 6.89
C ASP A 72 -5.02 -20.97 6.22
N LEU A 73 -5.76 -19.98 6.75
CA LEU A 73 -6.95 -19.48 6.07
C LEU A 73 -6.62 -19.01 4.65
N TRP A 74 -5.54 -18.25 4.45
CA TRP A 74 -5.15 -17.67 3.15
C TRP A 74 -4.38 -18.59 2.21
N LEU A 75 -3.96 -19.78 2.68
CA LEU A 75 -3.36 -20.83 1.86
C LEU A 75 -4.40 -21.66 1.09
N GLU A 76 -5.67 -21.56 1.42
CA GLU A 76 -6.75 -22.23 0.69
C GLU A 76 -6.75 -21.80 -0.79
N PRO A 77 -6.78 -22.76 -1.75
CA PRO A 77 -6.84 -22.44 -3.16
C PRO A 77 -8.07 -21.55 -3.44
N ASP A 78 -7.89 -20.55 -4.32
CA ASP A 78 -8.88 -19.53 -4.70
C ASP A 78 -9.19 -18.44 -3.66
N LYS A 79 -8.55 -18.45 -2.48
CA LYS A 79 -8.83 -17.38 -1.51
C LYS A 79 -8.20 -16.06 -1.93
N GLY A 80 -9.07 -15.11 -2.27
CA GLY A 80 -8.68 -13.76 -2.70
C GLY A 80 -8.51 -13.63 -4.21
N SER A 81 -8.56 -14.71 -4.98
CA SER A 81 -8.59 -14.66 -6.46
C SER A 81 -9.90 -14.05 -6.98
N ASP A 82 -10.96 -14.13 -6.18
CA ASP A 82 -12.25 -13.48 -6.35
C ASP A 82 -12.20 -11.94 -6.18
N CYS A 83 -11.15 -11.41 -5.58
CA CYS A 83 -11.03 -9.98 -5.32
C CYS A 83 -10.27 -9.22 -6.42
N LEU A 84 -11.02 -8.64 -7.35
CA LEU A 84 -10.50 -7.81 -8.45
C LEU A 84 -10.12 -6.36 -8.04
N THR A 85 -10.39 -5.96 -6.79
CA THR A 85 -10.19 -4.57 -6.33
C THR A 85 -9.53 -4.55 -4.96
N ALA A 86 -8.65 -3.58 -4.73
CA ALA A 86 -8.00 -3.36 -3.44
C ALA A 86 -9.01 -3.25 -2.28
N LYS A 87 -10.20 -2.64 -2.52
CA LYS A 87 -11.28 -2.57 -1.53
C LYS A 87 -11.83 -3.96 -1.14
N CYS A 88 -11.96 -4.87 -2.11
CA CYS A 88 -12.39 -6.25 -1.85
C CYS A 88 -11.34 -6.98 -1.02
N CYS A 89 -10.06 -6.91 -1.42
CA CYS A 89 -8.95 -7.45 -0.66
C CYS A 89 -8.96 -6.97 0.80
N ILE A 90 -9.11 -5.65 0.99
CA ILE A 90 -9.20 -5.03 2.31
C ILE A 90 -10.35 -5.61 3.12
N HIS A 91 -11.54 -5.67 2.52
CA HIS A 91 -12.71 -6.17 3.21
C HIS A 91 -12.54 -7.63 3.63
N LYS A 92 -12.03 -8.48 2.75
CA LYS A 92 -11.80 -9.90 3.02
C LYS A 92 -10.77 -10.11 4.14
N ILE A 93 -9.64 -9.40 4.08
CA ILE A 93 -8.62 -9.42 5.14
C ILE A 93 -9.21 -9.00 6.50
N VAL A 94 -10.08 -7.98 6.52
CA VAL A 94 -10.72 -7.53 7.76
C VAL A 94 -11.69 -8.58 8.30
N VAL A 95 -12.52 -9.17 7.44
CA VAL A 95 -13.44 -10.25 7.82
C VAL A 95 -12.70 -11.45 8.40
N ASP A 96 -11.64 -11.89 7.72
CA ASP A 96 -10.83 -13.04 8.18
C ASP A 96 -10.01 -12.69 9.44
N GLY A 97 -9.52 -11.45 9.56
CA GLY A 97 -8.87 -10.98 10.79
C GLY A 97 -9.83 -10.97 11.98
N HIS A 98 -11.09 -10.60 11.76
CA HIS A 98 -12.12 -10.65 12.80
C HIS A 98 -12.54 -12.06 13.19
N SER A 99 -12.40 -13.05 12.32
CA SER A 99 -12.75 -14.44 12.65
C SER A 99 -11.73 -15.09 13.59
N VAL A 100 -10.46 -14.68 13.51
CA VAL A 100 -9.38 -15.17 14.39
C VAL A 100 -9.22 -14.33 15.67
N LEU A 101 -9.77 -13.11 15.71
CA LEU A 101 -9.63 -12.20 16.85
C LEU A 101 -10.90 -12.10 17.71
N SER A 102 -10.70 -11.78 19.00
CA SER A 102 -11.80 -11.31 19.84
C SER A 102 -12.31 -9.94 19.38
N LYS A 103 -13.57 -9.61 19.69
CA LYS A 103 -14.20 -8.32 19.29
C LYS A 103 -13.33 -7.07 19.56
N PRO A 104 -12.78 -6.84 20.77
CA PRO A 104 -11.96 -5.65 21.02
C PRO A 104 -10.65 -5.65 20.22
N LEU A 105 -10.01 -6.81 20.08
CA LEU A 105 -8.78 -6.94 19.28
C LEU A 105 -9.04 -6.69 17.80
N GLY A 106 -10.20 -7.12 17.28
CA GLY A 106 -10.60 -6.85 15.91
C GLY A 106 -10.68 -5.36 15.58
N SER A 107 -11.27 -4.54 16.47
CA SER A 107 -11.30 -3.08 16.28
C SER A 107 -9.91 -2.44 16.31
N VAL A 108 -9.04 -2.90 17.22
CA VAL A 108 -7.64 -2.43 17.29
C VAL A 108 -6.86 -2.86 16.05
N PHE A 109 -7.09 -4.07 15.54
CA PHE A 109 -6.50 -4.58 14.32
C PHE A 109 -6.89 -3.74 13.11
N GLU A 110 -8.18 -3.47 12.92
CA GLU A 110 -8.68 -2.65 11.82
C GLU A 110 -8.06 -1.24 11.87
N PHE A 111 -8.04 -0.62 13.05
CA PHE A 111 -7.43 0.69 13.26
C PHE A 111 -5.92 0.70 12.97
N SER A 112 -5.19 -0.29 13.48
CA SER A 112 -3.74 -0.42 13.29
C SER A 112 -3.38 -0.63 11.82
N ARG A 113 -4.24 -1.33 11.09
CA ARG A 113 -4.12 -1.54 9.65
C ARG A 113 -4.40 -0.28 8.85
N MET A 114 -5.41 0.52 9.22
CA MET A 114 -5.65 1.84 8.61
C MET A 114 -4.44 2.77 8.79
N LEU A 115 -3.76 2.69 9.94
CA LEU A 115 -2.52 3.42 10.20
C LEU A 115 -1.29 2.82 9.52
N ARG A 116 -1.40 1.65 8.88
CA ARG A 116 -0.29 0.94 8.22
C ARG A 116 0.89 0.68 9.18
N SER A 117 0.61 0.41 10.46
CA SER A 117 1.62 0.39 11.51
C SER A 117 2.60 -0.79 11.42
N ALA A 118 2.26 -1.83 10.66
CA ALA A 118 3.16 -2.95 10.31
C ALA A 118 4.05 -2.68 9.09
N SER A 119 3.76 -1.64 8.29
CA SER A 119 4.49 -1.34 7.05
C SER A 119 6.02 -1.21 7.24
N PRO A 120 6.52 -0.47 8.25
CA PRO A 120 7.97 -0.32 8.44
C PRO A 120 8.70 -1.65 8.71
N ARG A 121 8.02 -2.61 9.37
CA ARG A 121 8.60 -3.93 9.68
C ARG A 121 8.69 -4.82 8.44
N LEU A 122 7.69 -4.75 7.56
CA LEU A 122 7.79 -5.44 6.27
C LEU A 122 8.87 -4.85 5.36
N VAL A 123 9.10 -3.54 5.43
CA VAL A 123 10.21 -2.91 4.69
C VAL A 123 11.54 -3.46 5.17
N LEU A 124 11.73 -3.61 6.49
CA LEU A 124 12.91 -4.27 7.04
C LEU A 124 13.06 -5.70 6.50
N TYR A 125 11.98 -6.49 6.49
CA TYR A 125 12.02 -7.87 5.98
C TYR A 125 12.37 -7.99 4.51
N ARG A 126 12.14 -6.97 3.69
CA ARG A 126 12.55 -6.97 2.29
C ARG A 126 14.04 -6.76 2.09
N GLN A 127 14.71 -6.15 3.06
CA GLN A 127 16.15 -5.87 2.97
C GLN A 127 16.99 -7.10 3.32
N LEU A 128 16.48 -7.97 4.20
CA LEU A 128 17.21 -9.17 4.63
C LEU A 128 17.53 -10.15 3.49
N PRO A 129 16.61 -10.43 2.54
CA PRO A 129 16.91 -11.30 1.42
C PRO A 129 17.90 -10.69 0.43
N ASP A 130 17.90 -9.37 0.20
CA ASP A 130 18.90 -8.73 -0.65
C ASP A 130 20.31 -8.93 -0.07
N ASP A 131 20.45 -8.75 1.24
CA ASP A 131 21.72 -8.98 1.95
C ASP A 131 22.12 -10.46 1.89
N SER A 132 21.18 -11.40 2.09
CA SER A 132 21.47 -12.85 2.04
C SER A 132 21.82 -13.30 0.62
N LEU A 133 21.04 -12.89 -0.38
CA LEU A 133 21.24 -13.27 -1.78
C LEU A 133 22.54 -12.71 -2.36
N SER A 134 23.01 -11.55 -1.88
CA SER A 134 24.30 -10.99 -2.30
C SER A 134 25.50 -11.89 -1.97
N SER A 135 25.33 -12.86 -1.06
CA SER A 135 26.37 -13.84 -0.72
C SER A 135 26.48 -15.00 -1.72
N TYR A 136 25.46 -15.21 -2.56
CA TYR A 136 25.45 -16.23 -3.59
C TYR A 136 25.88 -15.64 -4.93
N PRO A 137 26.73 -16.32 -5.71
CA PRO A 137 27.11 -15.86 -7.05
C PRO A 137 25.86 -15.81 -7.96
N SER A 138 25.65 -14.68 -8.62
CA SER A 138 24.59 -14.50 -9.61
C SER A 138 24.99 -15.20 -10.91
N ASP A 139 24.20 -16.17 -11.38
CA ASP A 139 24.41 -16.85 -12.67
C ASP A 139 24.07 -15.97 -13.90
N ASP A 140 23.55 -14.75 -13.68
CA ASP A 140 23.04 -13.86 -14.74
C ASP A 140 24.12 -13.06 -15.51
N GLU A 141 25.42 -13.27 -15.27
CA GLU A 141 26.49 -12.60 -16.06
C GLU A 141 26.84 -13.31 -17.39
N ALA A 142 26.13 -14.38 -17.78
CA ALA A 142 26.45 -15.13 -19.00
C ALA A 142 25.78 -14.63 -20.30
N ASP A 143 24.76 -13.77 -20.25
CA ASP A 143 24.03 -13.34 -21.46
C ASP A 143 23.76 -11.83 -21.50
N SER A 144 24.82 -11.05 -21.71
CA SER A 144 24.67 -9.71 -22.32
C SER A 144 25.92 -9.28 -23.09
N GLU A 145 26.40 -10.15 -23.98
CA GLU A 145 27.24 -9.69 -25.09
C GLU A 145 26.38 -9.15 -26.24
N HIS A 146 26.84 -8.02 -26.79
CA HIS A 146 26.46 -7.37 -28.04
C HIS A 146 25.32 -6.33 -28.01
N PHE A 147 25.67 -5.06 -27.78
CA PHE A 147 25.58 -4.01 -28.82
C PHE A 147 26.67 -2.94 -28.60
N MET A 148 27.44 -2.71 -29.65
CA MET A 148 28.65 -1.88 -29.73
C MET A 148 28.33 -0.38 -29.63
N GLY A 149 29.07 0.35 -28.80
CA GLY A 149 28.99 1.80 -28.67
C GLY A 149 30.02 2.35 -27.68
N ASP A 150 31.23 2.53 -28.20
CA ASP A 150 32.38 3.25 -27.62
C ASP A 150 31.99 4.46 -26.76
N LEU A 151 32.51 4.54 -25.52
CA LEU A 151 33.26 5.70 -25.00
C LEU A 151 33.88 5.37 -23.63
N SER A 152 35.20 5.23 -23.66
CA SER A 152 36.18 5.20 -22.57
C SER A 152 35.80 5.93 -21.26
N GLY A 153 35.81 5.21 -20.15
CA GLY A 153 35.87 5.76 -18.79
C GLY A 153 36.04 4.62 -17.77
N PRO A 154 36.82 4.78 -16.68
CA PRO A 154 36.92 3.74 -15.67
C PRO A 154 35.52 3.56 -15.07
N ILE A 155 34.96 2.36 -15.21
CA ILE A 155 33.70 1.98 -14.57
C ILE A 155 33.98 1.99 -13.06
N SER A 156 33.83 3.18 -12.48
CA SER A 156 33.68 3.37 -11.06
C SER A 156 32.54 2.45 -10.67
N ARG A 157 32.82 1.47 -9.79
CA ARG A 157 31.80 0.75 -9.06
C ARG A 157 30.86 1.81 -8.52
N VAL A 158 29.72 2.00 -9.17
CA VAL A 158 28.67 2.89 -8.68
C VAL A 158 28.25 2.23 -7.39
N LYS A 159 28.84 2.72 -6.29
CA LYS A 159 28.46 2.44 -4.93
C LYS A 159 26.96 2.63 -4.91
N ALA A 160 26.23 1.52 -4.86
CA ALA A 160 24.78 1.52 -4.77
C ALA A 160 24.42 2.56 -3.71
N GLU A 161 23.67 3.58 -4.12
CA GLU A 161 23.23 4.59 -3.16
C GLU A 161 22.56 3.85 -1.99
N PRO A 162 22.95 4.10 -0.73
CA PRO A 162 22.41 3.39 0.44
C PRO A 162 20.89 3.53 0.65
N PHE A 163 20.18 4.19 -0.27
CA PHE A 163 18.80 4.63 -0.12
C PHE A 163 17.81 4.00 -1.09
N LEU A 164 18.20 2.96 -1.83
CA LEU A 164 17.26 2.12 -2.59
C LEU A 164 16.49 1.15 -1.67
N ILE A 165 15.86 1.67 -0.61
CA ILE A 165 15.00 0.95 0.38
C ILE A 165 13.72 0.36 -0.29
N SER A 166 13.64 0.41 -1.62
CA SER A 166 12.41 0.33 -2.39
C SER A 166 12.51 -0.59 -3.60
N ARG A 167 13.58 -1.38 -3.73
CA ARG A 167 13.65 -2.42 -4.74
C ARG A 167 13.20 -3.73 -4.09
N ASN A 168 12.25 -4.42 -4.73
CA ASN A 168 11.98 -5.80 -4.32
C ASN A 168 13.18 -6.66 -4.70
N PRO A 169 13.58 -7.62 -3.85
CA PRO A 169 14.64 -8.55 -4.18
C PRO A 169 14.30 -9.23 -5.49
N ARG A 170 15.25 -9.30 -6.42
CA ARG A 170 15.06 -10.10 -7.63
C ARG A 170 15.06 -11.56 -7.20
N SER A 171 14.00 -12.27 -7.50
CA SER A 171 13.97 -13.71 -7.27
C SER A 171 15.03 -14.39 -8.12
N PRO A 172 15.91 -15.21 -7.52
CA PRO A 172 16.78 -16.08 -8.29
C PRO A 172 15.93 -17.08 -9.10
N GLY A 173 16.29 -17.30 -10.37
CA GLY A 173 15.63 -18.29 -11.23
C GLY A 173 14.16 -18.00 -11.59
N GLY A 174 13.67 -16.76 -11.36
CA GLY A 174 12.29 -16.37 -11.71
C GLY A 174 11.19 -16.99 -10.82
N SER A 175 11.56 -17.64 -9.72
CA SER A 175 10.64 -18.27 -8.76
C SER A 175 10.11 -17.27 -7.74
N CYS A 176 8.85 -17.39 -7.33
CA CYS A 176 8.29 -16.42 -6.38
C CYS A 176 8.69 -16.64 -4.91
N CYS A 177 9.11 -17.85 -4.56
CA CYS A 177 9.45 -18.22 -3.20
C CYS A 177 10.71 -19.08 -3.22
N TRP A 178 11.57 -18.90 -2.24
CA TRP A 178 12.74 -19.75 -2.03
C TRP A 178 13.02 -19.93 -0.54
N VAL A 179 13.76 -20.99 -0.23
CA VAL A 179 14.24 -21.29 1.11
C VAL A 179 15.75 -21.16 1.11
N ASP A 180 16.28 -20.25 1.92
CA ASP A 180 17.70 -20.14 2.17
C ASP A 180 18.06 -20.96 3.41
N THR A 181 18.90 -21.97 3.19
CA THR A 181 19.42 -22.88 4.24
C THR A 181 20.77 -22.42 4.78
N GLY A 182 21.32 -21.31 4.28
CA GLY A 182 22.66 -20.81 4.56
C GLY A 182 23.78 -21.49 3.75
N SER A 183 23.51 -22.67 3.19
CA SER A 183 24.43 -23.38 2.27
C SER A 183 23.90 -23.51 0.85
N ALA A 184 22.58 -23.41 0.68
CA ALA A 184 21.90 -23.59 -0.60
C ALA A 184 20.56 -22.84 -0.60
N LEU A 185 20.18 -22.38 -1.79
CA LEU A 185 18.86 -21.83 -2.08
C LEU A 185 18.00 -22.93 -2.71
N LEU A 186 16.89 -23.26 -2.07
CA LEU A 186 15.96 -24.28 -2.53
C LEU A 186 14.73 -23.60 -3.12
N PHE A 187 14.33 -24.00 -4.32
CA PHE A 187 13.22 -23.35 -5.05
C PHE A 187 12.00 -24.25 -5.19
N ASN A 188 12.16 -25.57 -4.99
CA ASN A 188 11.09 -26.54 -5.14
C ASN A 188 10.81 -27.26 -3.81
N VAL A 189 9.54 -27.60 -3.60
CA VAL A 189 9.09 -28.41 -2.46
C VAL A 189 9.80 -29.77 -2.42
N THR A 190 10.02 -30.41 -3.57
CA THR A 190 10.73 -31.71 -3.61
C THR A 190 12.18 -31.61 -3.14
N GLU A 191 12.84 -30.51 -3.48
CA GLU A 191 14.21 -30.20 -3.07
C GLU A 191 14.25 -29.95 -1.55
N LEU A 192 13.30 -29.15 -1.04
CA LEU A 192 13.14 -28.91 0.39
C LEU A 192 12.90 -30.20 1.19
N LEU A 193 12.03 -31.09 0.71
CA LEU A 193 11.77 -32.37 1.36
C LEU A 193 13.02 -33.26 1.37
N SER A 194 13.73 -33.36 0.24
CA SER A 194 14.99 -34.11 0.17
C SER A 194 16.07 -33.56 1.11
N TRP A 195 16.11 -32.23 1.25
CA TRP A 195 17.01 -31.56 2.17
C TRP A 195 16.63 -31.85 3.62
N LEU A 196 15.35 -31.75 3.99
CA LEU A 196 14.85 -32.05 5.34
C LEU A 196 15.13 -33.49 5.78
N ASP A 197 14.94 -34.46 4.88
CA ASP A 197 15.25 -35.87 5.16
C ASP A 197 16.74 -36.09 5.45
N THR A 198 17.60 -35.27 4.83
CA THR A 198 19.06 -35.33 5.01
C THR A 198 19.53 -34.51 6.22
N SER A 199 18.81 -33.42 6.55
CA SER A 199 19.20 -32.40 7.53
C SER A 199 18.57 -32.56 8.91
N ALA A 200 17.60 -33.47 9.10
CA ALA A 200 16.93 -33.76 10.38
C ALA A 200 17.84 -34.16 11.57
N LYS A 201 19.17 -34.10 11.39
CA LYS A 201 20.21 -34.26 12.42
C LYS A 201 20.84 -32.94 12.91
N LEU A 202 20.51 -31.79 12.33
CA LEU A 202 21.14 -30.50 12.66
C LEU A 202 20.07 -29.42 12.91
N GLU A 203 20.26 -28.62 13.96
CA GLU A 203 19.47 -27.39 14.16
C GLU A 203 19.89 -26.36 13.10
N VAL A 204 19.06 -26.17 12.08
CA VAL A 204 19.30 -25.18 11.02
C VAL A 204 18.18 -24.13 11.04
N ILE A 205 18.57 -22.87 10.86
CA ILE A 205 17.65 -21.73 10.74
C ILE A 205 17.44 -21.48 9.24
N CYS A 206 16.20 -21.57 8.77
CA CYS A 206 15.83 -21.27 7.38
C CYS A 206 15.26 -19.85 7.26
N LEU A 207 15.66 -19.13 6.21
CA LEU A 207 15.02 -17.88 5.79
C LEU A 207 14.10 -18.14 4.61
N PHE A 208 12.88 -17.61 4.67
CA PHE A 208 11.91 -17.68 3.58
C PHE A 208 11.85 -16.34 2.84
N GLY A 209 12.18 -16.35 1.55
CA GLY A 209 12.05 -15.20 0.68
C GLY A 209 10.76 -15.24 -0.12
N PHE A 210 10.07 -14.10 -0.24
CA PHE A 210 8.86 -13.94 -1.06
C PHE A 210 9.01 -12.76 -2.02
N HIS A 211 8.69 -13.00 -3.29
CA HIS A 211 8.62 -11.96 -4.31
C HIS A 211 7.24 -11.29 -4.32
N GLN A 212 7.20 -9.96 -4.24
CA GLN A 212 5.95 -9.19 -4.10
C GLN A 212 4.97 -9.38 -5.29
N SER A 213 5.44 -9.77 -6.47
CA SER A 213 4.58 -9.99 -7.64
C SER A 213 3.79 -11.31 -7.62
N CYS A 214 3.92 -12.13 -6.58
CA CYS A 214 3.16 -13.37 -6.43
C CYS A 214 2.04 -13.31 -5.37
N GLY A 215 1.78 -12.13 -4.80
CA GLY A 215 0.73 -11.95 -3.80
C GLY A 215 -0.67 -11.83 -4.41
N ILE A 216 -1.60 -12.62 -3.88
CA ILE A 216 -3.04 -12.36 -3.93
C ILE A 216 -3.31 -11.34 -2.82
N CYS A 217 -3.45 -10.05 -3.18
CA CYS A 217 -3.57 -8.94 -2.22
C CYS A 217 -2.32 -8.71 -1.31
#